data_AF-A0A529VL85-F1
#
_entry.id   AF-A0A529VL85-F1
#
_cell.length_a   1.000
_cell.length_b   1.000
_cell.length_c   1.000
_cell.angle_alpha   90.00
_cell.angle_beta   90.00
_cell.angle_gamma   90.00
#
_symmetry.space_group_name_H-M   'P 1'
#
loop_
_entity.id
_entity.type
_entity.pdbx_description
1 polymer ?
#
loop_
_entity_poly.entity_id
_entity_poly.type
_entity_poly.pdbx_seq_one_letter_code
_entity_poly.pdbx_strand_id
1 'polypeptide(L)'
;AWSGQSALYSGMDQLDLSVNGVDNASSPSTAIANLQQQLQLYATTPSNQNLGTAVIDAAKQVVNSLNGGTKAIQGFRTQTDGQIATAFDDLNSLLSQFQDANKAVISGTRSGTDVSDALDQRDALLKKIAEYVPVSTFTRGDNDMVITTTDGTTLFETVPRSVTFTPSAGYTAGTPGNTIYID
;
A
#
# COMPACT_ATOMS: atom_id res chain seq x y z
N ALA A 1 -14.37 -0.75 1.93
CA ALA A 1 -14.38 -0.41 0.48
C ALA A 1 -14.38 1.10 0.22
N TRP A 2 -14.04 1.96 1.19
CA TRP A 2 -13.82 3.40 0.95
C TRP A 2 -12.39 3.79 1.35
N SER A 3 -11.88 3.25 2.46
CA SER A 3 -10.49 3.38 2.90
C SER A 3 -9.46 2.85 1.89
N GLY A 4 -9.65 1.63 1.38
CA GLY A 4 -8.74 1.03 0.38
C GLY A 4 -8.66 1.81 -0.93
N GLN A 5 -9.80 2.31 -1.41
CA GLN A 5 -9.89 3.15 -2.61
C GLN A 5 -9.20 4.49 -2.39
N SER A 6 -9.37 5.10 -1.22
CA SER A 6 -8.68 6.34 -0.86
C SER A 6 -7.16 6.12 -0.80
N ALA A 7 -6.70 5.03 -0.18
CA ALA A 7 -5.28 4.70 -0.09
C ALA A 7 -4.66 4.50 -1.49
N LEU A 8 -5.34 3.78 -2.37
CA LEU A 8 -4.91 3.60 -3.76
C LEU A 8 -4.83 4.93 -4.50
N TYR A 9 -5.87 5.75 -4.41
CA TYR A 9 -5.92 7.06 -5.07
C TYR A 9 -4.77 7.97 -4.62
N SER A 10 -4.59 8.13 -3.31
CA SER A 10 -3.52 8.97 -2.75
C SER A 10 -2.13 8.44 -3.13
N GLY A 11 -1.95 7.12 -3.14
CA GLY A 11 -0.70 6.50 -3.58
C GLY A 11 -0.41 6.74 -5.07
N MET A 12 -1.43 6.62 -5.92
CA MET A 12 -1.32 6.88 -7.36
C MET A 12 -1.03 8.36 -7.65
N ASP A 13 -1.68 9.28 -6.94
CA ASP A 13 -1.45 10.73 -7.08
C ASP A 13 -0.02 11.13 -6.67
N GLN A 14 0.46 10.61 -5.53
CA GLN A 14 1.83 10.81 -5.10
C GLN A 14 2.84 10.24 -6.11
N LEU A 15 2.56 9.05 -6.65
CA LEU A 15 3.43 8.42 -7.64
C LEU A 15 3.44 9.20 -8.95
N ASP A 16 2.29 9.66 -9.44
CA ASP A 16 2.16 10.47 -10.65
C ASP A 16 3.00 11.74 -10.53
N LEU A 17 2.83 12.51 -9.44
CA LEU A 17 3.62 13.70 -9.18
C LEU A 17 5.12 13.40 -9.06
N SER A 18 5.50 12.29 -8.42
CA SER A 18 6.92 11.90 -8.29
C SER A 18 7.56 11.45 -9.61
N VAL A 19 6.79 10.88 -10.53
CA VAL A 19 7.29 10.37 -11.82
C VAL A 19 7.26 11.46 -12.89
N ASN A 20 6.17 12.22 -12.97
CA ASN A 20 5.91 13.16 -14.05
C ASN A 20 6.23 14.62 -13.69
N GLY A 21 6.28 14.94 -12.39
CA GLY A 21 6.36 16.32 -11.90
C GLY A 21 5.05 17.09 -12.11
N VAL A 22 4.96 18.27 -11.50
CA VAL A 22 3.81 19.17 -11.65
C VAL A 22 3.62 19.50 -13.14
N ASP A 23 2.38 19.41 -13.61
CA ASP A 23 1.98 19.65 -15.00
C ASP A 23 2.78 18.83 -16.03
N ASN A 24 3.27 17.64 -15.66
CA ASN A 24 4.09 16.78 -16.51
C ASN A 24 5.43 17.38 -16.94
N ALA A 25 5.93 18.40 -16.22
CA ALA A 25 7.13 19.14 -16.59
C ALA A 25 8.41 18.27 -16.63
N SER A 26 8.45 17.18 -15.86
CA SER A 26 9.56 16.22 -15.82
C SER A 26 9.23 14.87 -16.47
N SER A 27 8.07 14.76 -17.11
CA SER A 27 7.60 13.49 -17.65
C SER A 27 8.48 13.00 -18.82
N PRO A 28 8.58 11.68 -19.01
CA PRO A 28 9.25 11.11 -20.18
C PRO A 28 8.68 11.58 -21.51
N SER A 29 7.35 11.76 -21.61
CA SER A 29 6.69 12.23 -22.83
C SER A 29 7.10 13.66 -23.18
N THR A 30 7.14 14.58 -22.20
CA THR A 30 7.65 15.95 -22.39
C THR A 30 9.11 15.95 -22.86
N ALA A 31 9.97 15.13 -22.24
CA ALA A 31 11.37 15.03 -22.63
C ALA A 31 11.56 14.48 -24.06
N ILE A 32 10.76 13.47 -24.45
CA ILE A 32 10.80 12.88 -25.80
C ILE A 32 10.33 13.89 -26.85
N ALA A 33 9.26 14.64 -26.56
CA ALA A 33 8.78 15.70 -27.45
C ALA A 33 9.84 16.78 -27.67
N ASN A 34 10.54 17.21 -26.61
CA ASN A 34 11.65 18.16 -26.73
C ASN A 34 12.81 17.57 -27.57
N LEU A 35 13.19 16.31 -27.36
CA LEU A 35 14.21 15.65 -28.18
C LEU A 35 13.84 15.64 -29.66
N GLN A 36 12.59 15.29 -29.99
CA GLN A 36 12.10 15.33 -31.37
C GLN A 36 12.22 16.73 -31.97
N GLN A 37 11.86 17.77 -31.21
CA GLN A 37 11.98 19.16 -31.65
C GLN A 37 13.44 19.54 -31.92
N GLN A 38 14.38 19.20 -31.04
CA GLN A 38 15.80 19.51 -31.24
C GLN A 38 16.38 18.77 -32.45
N LEU A 39 15.99 17.51 -32.68
CA LEU A 39 16.38 16.75 -33.86
C LEU A 39 15.89 17.42 -35.15
N GLN A 40 14.64 17.88 -35.16
CA GLN A 40 14.06 18.57 -36.32
C GLN A 40 14.82 19.88 -36.61
N LEU A 41 15.18 20.65 -35.59
CA LEU A 41 15.96 21.88 -35.74
C LEU A 41 17.36 21.58 -36.29
N TYR A 42 18.06 20.60 -35.71
CA TYR A 42 19.39 20.21 -36.15
C TYR A 42 19.41 19.70 -37.61
N ALA A 43 18.38 18.97 -38.03
CA ALA A 43 18.24 18.49 -39.40
C ALA A 43 18.18 19.63 -40.45
N THR A 44 17.73 20.84 -40.07
CA THR A 44 17.74 22.00 -40.98
C THR A 44 19.15 22.55 -41.22
N THR A 45 20.06 22.41 -40.26
CA THR A 45 21.43 22.92 -40.33
C THR A 45 22.43 21.96 -39.64
N PRO A 46 22.75 20.80 -40.25
CA PRO A 46 23.55 19.77 -39.59
C PRO A 46 25.00 20.16 -39.27
N SER A 47 25.53 21.19 -39.93
CA SER A 47 26.86 21.74 -39.64
C SER A 47 26.89 22.66 -38.40
N ASN A 48 25.73 23.02 -37.84
CA ASN A 48 25.65 23.88 -36.66
C ASN A 48 25.91 23.07 -35.38
N GLN A 49 27.09 23.23 -34.80
CA GLN A 49 27.52 22.50 -33.61
C GLN A 49 26.67 22.80 -32.37
N ASN A 50 26.13 24.01 -32.23
CA ASN A 50 25.27 24.36 -31.09
C ASN A 50 23.96 23.58 -31.12
N LEU A 51 23.37 23.41 -32.30
CA LEU A 51 22.16 22.58 -32.48
C LEU A 51 22.46 21.10 -32.21
N GLY A 52 23.64 20.60 -32.59
CA GLY A 52 24.10 19.26 -32.24
C GLY A 52 24.20 19.05 -30.72
N THR A 53 24.77 20.02 -29.99
CA THR A 53 24.82 19.97 -28.52
C THR A 53 23.42 19.96 -27.90
N ALA A 54 22.49 20.78 -28.41
CA ALA A 54 21.11 20.81 -27.91
C ALA A 54 20.39 19.46 -28.06
N VAL A 55 20.62 18.73 -29.15
CA VAL A 55 20.10 17.35 -29.32
C VAL A 55 20.66 16.41 -28.26
N ILE A 56 21.97 16.47 -28.01
CA ILE A 56 22.63 15.62 -27.01
C ILE A 56 22.04 15.90 -25.61
N ASP A 57 21.84 17.17 -25.27
CA ASP A 57 21.30 17.53 -23.96
C ASP A 57 19.83 17.13 -23.82
N ALA A 58 19.01 17.27 -24.88
CA ALA A 58 17.65 16.74 -24.88
C ALA A 58 17.61 15.21 -24.74
N ALA A 59 18.55 14.49 -25.38
CA ALA A 59 18.65 13.04 -25.23
C ALA A 59 19.03 12.62 -23.79
N LYS A 60 19.95 13.36 -23.15
CA LYS A 60 20.26 13.16 -21.73
C LYS A 60 19.04 13.42 -20.85
N GLN A 61 18.23 14.44 -21.16
CA GLN A 61 16.99 14.71 -20.42
C GLN A 61 15.99 13.55 -20.50
N VAL A 62 15.83 12.90 -21.67
CA VAL A 62 15.00 11.70 -21.82
C VAL A 62 15.52 10.56 -20.93
N VAL A 63 16.83 10.29 -20.96
CA VAL A 63 17.42 9.24 -20.12
C VAL A 63 17.24 9.55 -18.64
N ASN A 64 17.42 10.82 -18.25
CA ASN A 64 17.25 11.25 -16.87
C ASN A 64 15.80 11.13 -16.39
N SER A 65 14.80 11.48 -17.21
CA SER A 65 13.39 11.36 -16.83
C SER A 65 12.97 9.89 -16.69
N LEU A 66 13.40 9.01 -17.60
CA LEU A 66 13.13 7.57 -17.51
C LEU A 66 13.77 6.93 -16.27
N ASN A 67 15.04 7.25 -16.00
CA ASN A 67 15.76 6.74 -14.83
C ASN A 67 15.21 7.32 -13.53
N GLY A 68 14.83 8.60 -13.52
CA GLY A 68 14.19 9.27 -12.39
C GLY A 68 12.84 8.64 -12.06
N GLY A 69 11.97 8.46 -13.06
CA GLY A 69 10.68 7.81 -12.90
C GLY A 69 10.81 6.36 -12.42
N THR A 70 11.78 5.61 -12.95
CA THR A 70 12.07 4.24 -12.46
C THR A 70 12.44 4.25 -10.97
N LYS A 71 13.33 5.16 -10.54
CA LYS A 71 13.70 5.28 -9.12
C LYS A 71 12.52 5.67 -8.25
N ALA A 72 11.67 6.59 -8.70
CA ALA A 72 10.45 6.99 -8.00
C ALA A 72 9.51 5.79 -7.79
N ILE A 73 9.25 5.00 -8.83
CA ILE A 73 8.41 3.79 -8.73
C ILE A 73 9.00 2.79 -7.73
N GLN A 74 10.30 2.48 -7.81
CA GLN A 74 10.89 1.50 -6.91
C GLN A 74 10.98 2.00 -5.47
N GLY A 75 11.23 3.29 -5.26
CA GLY A 75 11.18 3.93 -3.95
C GLY A 75 9.78 3.85 -3.35
N PHE A 76 8.75 4.19 -4.12
CA PHE A 76 7.36 4.09 -3.72
C PHE A 76 6.99 2.66 -3.31
N ARG A 77 7.35 1.66 -4.12
CA ARG A 77 7.10 0.24 -3.78
C ARG A 77 7.78 -0.18 -2.47
N THR A 78 9.03 0.23 -2.26
CA THR A 78 9.76 -0.06 -1.02
C THR A 78 9.09 0.60 0.20
N GLN A 79 8.62 1.83 0.04
CA GLN A 79 7.87 2.54 1.08
C GLN A 79 6.54 1.84 1.38
N THR A 80 5.79 1.43 0.36
CA THR A 80 4.52 0.71 0.51
C THR A 80 4.72 -0.62 1.24
N ASP A 81 5.76 -1.38 0.92
CA ASP A 81 6.11 -2.60 1.66
C ASP A 81 6.32 -2.34 3.16
N GLY A 82 7.04 -1.26 3.49
CA GLY A 82 7.22 -0.84 4.88
C GLY A 82 5.89 -0.49 5.57
N GLN A 83 5.00 0.22 4.88
CA GLN A 83 3.68 0.56 5.39
C GLN A 83 2.80 -0.69 5.61
N ILE A 84 2.87 -1.68 4.71
CA ILE A 84 2.17 -2.97 4.85
C ILE A 84 2.68 -3.72 6.09
N ALA A 85 4.00 -3.78 6.29
CA ALA A 85 4.59 -4.43 7.45
C ALA A 85 4.11 -3.79 8.76
N THR A 86 4.16 -2.45 8.88
CA THR A 86 3.61 -1.74 10.04
C THR A 86 2.12 -2.02 10.24
N ALA A 87 1.33 -1.99 9.17
CA ALA A 87 -0.09 -2.24 9.24
C ALA A 87 -0.42 -3.66 9.75
N PHE A 88 0.43 -4.65 9.45
CA PHE A 88 0.26 -6.02 9.92
C PHE A 88 0.69 -6.21 11.37
N ASP A 89 1.75 -5.52 11.81
CA ASP A 89 2.10 -5.48 13.23
C ASP A 89 0.95 -4.91 14.07
N ASP A 90 0.34 -3.81 13.60
CA ASP A 90 -0.83 -3.20 14.24
C ASP A 90 -2.03 -4.15 14.23
N LEU A 91 -2.32 -4.80 13.09
CA LEU A 91 -3.43 -5.75 12.97
C LEU A 91 -3.26 -6.94 13.92
N ASN A 92 -2.06 -7.52 14.01
CA ASN A 92 -1.77 -8.61 14.94
C ASN A 92 -1.95 -8.18 16.40
N SER A 93 -1.54 -6.95 16.75
CA SER A 93 -1.77 -6.37 18.08
C SER A 93 -3.26 -6.20 18.39
N LEU A 94 -4.04 -5.70 17.43
CA LEU A 94 -5.50 -5.56 17.56
C LEU A 94 -6.18 -6.92 17.73
N LEU A 95 -5.77 -7.93 16.96
CA LEU A 95 -6.28 -9.29 17.06
C LEU A 95 -5.95 -9.94 18.42
N SER A 96 -4.76 -9.66 18.98
CA SER A 96 -4.40 -10.09 20.33
C SER A 96 -5.28 -9.41 21.40
N GLN A 97 -5.50 -8.10 21.30
CA GLN A 97 -6.39 -7.38 22.22
C GLN A 97 -7.83 -7.85 22.10
N PHE A 98 -8.28 -8.16 20.87
CA PHE A 98 -9.60 -8.69 20.60
C PHE A 98 -9.81 -10.04 21.28
N GLN A 99 -8.80 -10.93 21.25
CA GLN A 99 -8.83 -12.20 21.97
C GLN A 99 -9.16 -12.00 23.45
N ASP A 100 -8.48 -11.05 24.11
CA ASP A 100 -8.63 -10.83 25.54
C ASP A 100 -10.02 -10.26 25.87
N ALA A 101 -10.51 -9.31 25.05
CA ALA A 101 -11.87 -8.79 25.17
C ALA A 101 -12.93 -9.89 24.93
N ASN A 102 -12.75 -10.73 23.91
CA ASN A 102 -13.66 -11.85 23.62
C ASN A 102 -13.66 -12.88 24.75
N LYS A 103 -12.50 -13.20 25.35
CA LYS A 103 -12.41 -14.07 26.54
C LYS A 103 -13.17 -13.49 27.74
N ALA A 104 -13.07 -12.17 27.97
CA ALA A 104 -13.82 -11.51 29.04
C ALA A 104 -15.33 -11.61 28.81
N VAL A 105 -15.79 -11.37 27.58
CA VAL A 105 -17.22 -11.53 27.19
C VAL A 105 -17.69 -12.97 27.41
N ILE A 106 -16.93 -13.97 26.98
CA ILE A 106 -17.29 -15.39 27.16
C ILE A 106 -17.38 -15.74 28.65
N SER A 107 -16.36 -15.35 29.43
CA SER A 107 -16.31 -15.65 30.86
C SER A 107 -17.46 -15.01 31.63
N GLY A 108 -17.76 -13.74 31.35
CA GLY A 108 -18.85 -13.03 32.01
C GLY A 108 -20.22 -13.54 31.59
N THR A 109 -20.40 -13.86 30.30
CA THR A 109 -21.65 -14.48 29.80
C THR A 109 -21.93 -15.81 30.51
N ARG A 110 -20.93 -16.68 30.63
CA ARG A 110 -21.07 -17.96 31.35
C ARG A 110 -21.36 -17.80 32.83
N SER A 111 -20.82 -16.74 33.44
CA SER A 111 -20.98 -16.47 34.87
C SER A 111 -22.26 -15.68 35.18
N GLY A 112 -23.02 -15.25 34.16
CA GLY A 112 -24.21 -14.42 34.31
C GLY A 112 -23.93 -13.01 34.84
N THR A 113 -22.69 -12.50 34.65
CA THR A 113 -22.31 -11.15 35.06
C THR A 113 -22.57 -10.14 33.94
N ASP A 114 -22.60 -8.85 34.27
CA ASP A 114 -22.63 -7.79 33.26
C ASP A 114 -21.32 -7.82 32.43
N VAL A 115 -21.47 -7.76 31.11
CA VAL A 115 -20.37 -7.79 30.13
C VAL A 115 -20.39 -6.58 29.19
N SER A 116 -21.19 -5.55 29.49
CA SER A 116 -21.40 -4.38 28.62
C SER A 116 -20.09 -3.70 28.23
N ASP A 117 -19.20 -3.43 29.20
CA ASP A 117 -17.90 -2.80 28.93
C ASP A 117 -17.00 -3.66 28.03
N ALA A 118 -17.02 -4.99 28.23
CA ALA A 118 -16.22 -5.92 27.44
C ALA A 118 -16.76 -6.06 26.01
N LEU A 119 -18.09 -6.01 25.84
CA LEU A 119 -18.74 -5.95 24.53
C LEU A 119 -18.34 -4.67 23.79
N ASP A 120 -18.40 -3.52 24.46
CA ASP A 120 -18.02 -2.23 23.87
C ASP A 120 -16.55 -2.21 23.45
N GLN A 121 -15.64 -2.72 24.29
CA GLN A 121 -14.23 -2.84 23.96
C GLN A 121 -14.01 -3.77 22.74
N ARG A 122 -14.67 -4.93 22.73
CA ARG A 122 -14.58 -5.88 21.61
C ARG A 122 -15.05 -5.26 20.30
N ASP A 123 -16.18 -4.56 20.33
CA ASP A 123 -16.76 -3.92 19.15
C ASP A 123 -15.90 -2.75 18.65
N ALA A 124 -15.29 -1.98 19.56
CA ALA A 124 -14.33 -0.94 19.20
C ALA A 124 -13.07 -1.52 18.52
N LEU A 125 -12.55 -2.65 19.03
CA LEU A 125 -11.43 -3.36 18.41
C LEU A 125 -11.81 -3.93 17.05
N LEU A 126 -13.00 -4.52 16.92
CA LEU A 126 -13.51 -5.03 15.64
C LEU A 126 -13.60 -3.93 14.57
N LYS A 127 -14.08 -2.74 14.95
CA LYS A 127 -14.12 -1.57 14.05
C LYS A 127 -12.73 -1.20 13.54
N LYS A 128 -11.73 -1.16 14.43
CA LYS A 128 -10.33 -0.90 14.04
C LYS A 128 -9.76 -1.99 13.13
N ILE A 129 -10.00 -3.26 13.44
CA ILE A 129 -9.59 -4.38 12.58
C ILE A 129 -10.17 -4.23 11.16
N ALA A 130 -11.44 -3.84 11.06
CA ALA A 130 -12.14 -3.65 9.79
C ALA A 130 -11.60 -2.47 8.95
N GLU A 131 -10.78 -1.57 9.53
CA GLU A 131 -10.09 -0.52 8.77
C GLU A 131 -8.92 -1.08 7.94
N TYR A 132 -8.27 -2.14 8.43
CA TYR A 132 -7.13 -2.80 7.77
C TYR A 132 -7.57 -3.83 6.73
N VAL A 133 -8.56 -4.66 7.07
CA VAL A 133 -9.01 -5.76 6.23
C VAL A 133 -10.54 -5.89 6.26
N PRO A 134 -11.21 -6.08 5.12
CA PRO A 134 -12.64 -6.38 5.10
C PRO A 134 -12.92 -7.68 5.85
N VAL A 135 -13.72 -7.60 6.92
CA VAL A 135 -14.06 -8.74 7.77
C VAL A 135 -15.55 -9.04 7.77
N SER A 136 -15.88 -10.27 8.13
CA SER A 136 -17.21 -10.75 8.50
C SER A 136 -17.10 -11.45 9.84
N THR A 137 -18.16 -11.38 10.63
CA THR A 137 -18.19 -11.99 11.95
C THR A 137 -19.41 -12.87 12.13
N PHE A 138 -19.27 -13.87 12.98
CA PHE A 138 -20.40 -14.60 13.51
C PHE A 138 -20.17 -14.92 14.97
N THR A 139 -21.25 -14.91 15.75
CA THR A 139 -21.22 -15.19 17.18
C THR A 139 -21.85 -16.55 17.43
N ARG A 140 -21.16 -17.40 18.20
CA ARG A 140 -21.65 -18.71 18.63
C ARG A 140 -21.98 -18.68 20.14
N GLY A 141 -22.13 -19.86 20.74
CA GLY A 141 -22.48 -19.99 22.16
C GLY A 141 -21.59 -19.14 23.08
N ASP A 142 -22.15 -18.72 24.22
CA ASP A 142 -21.47 -17.88 25.22
C ASP A 142 -20.96 -16.53 24.69
N ASN A 143 -21.58 -15.99 23.64
CA ASN A 143 -21.15 -14.77 22.95
C ASN A 143 -19.72 -14.86 22.34
N ASP A 144 -19.17 -16.05 22.13
CA ASP A 144 -17.88 -16.22 21.46
C ASP A 144 -17.96 -15.77 19.99
N MET A 145 -17.10 -14.84 19.58
CA MET A 145 -17.10 -14.28 18.23
C MET A 145 -15.94 -14.83 17.39
N VAL A 146 -16.26 -15.24 16.17
CA VAL A 146 -15.30 -15.62 15.13
C VAL A 146 -15.22 -14.49 14.10
N ILE A 147 -14.01 -14.21 13.61
CA ILE A 147 -13.74 -13.22 12.56
C ILE A 147 -13.13 -13.95 11.36
N THR A 148 -13.73 -13.74 10.19
CA THR A 148 -13.16 -14.12 8.90
C THR A 148 -12.96 -12.88 8.05
N THR A 149 -12.04 -12.91 7.09
CA THR A 149 -12.06 -11.98 5.97
C THR A 149 -13.33 -12.19 5.14
N THR A 150 -13.69 -11.21 4.32
CA THR A 150 -14.82 -11.35 3.39
C THR A 150 -14.60 -12.43 2.32
N ASP A 151 -13.35 -12.82 2.05
CA ASP A 151 -13.01 -13.94 1.14
C ASP A 151 -13.05 -15.33 1.81
N GLY A 152 -13.35 -15.40 3.12
CA GLY A 152 -13.54 -16.64 3.86
C GLY A 152 -12.31 -17.13 4.63
N THR A 153 -11.17 -16.43 4.54
CA THR A 153 -10.00 -16.74 5.36
C THR A 153 -10.27 -16.43 6.84
N THR A 154 -10.03 -17.37 7.73
CA THR A 154 -10.21 -17.13 9.18
C THR A 154 -9.12 -16.18 9.68
N LEU A 155 -9.48 -15.19 10.49
CA LEU A 155 -8.52 -14.30 11.18
C LEU A 155 -8.50 -14.56 12.69
N PHE A 156 -9.65 -14.91 13.25
CA PHE A 156 -9.79 -15.20 14.67
C PHE A 156 -10.90 -16.23 14.87
N GLU A 157 -10.65 -17.25 15.70
CA GLU A 157 -11.70 -18.14 16.19
C GLU A 157 -11.61 -18.30 17.71
N THR A 158 -10.55 -18.94 18.20
CA THR A 158 -10.26 -19.02 19.66
C THR A 158 -8.96 -18.28 20.00
N VAL A 159 -8.04 -18.31 19.05
CA VAL A 159 -6.79 -17.57 19.04
C VAL A 159 -6.70 -16.82 17.70
N PRO A 160 -5.99 -15.68 17.66
CA PRO A 160 -5.76 -14.98 16.41
C PRO A 160 -4.83 -15.79 15.51
N ARG A 161 -5.11 -15.78 14.21
CA ARG A 161 -4.21 -16.26 13.17
C ARG A 161 -3.16 -15.19 12.89
N SER A 162 -1.90 -15.60 12.72
CA SER A 162 -0.82 -14.65 12.47
C SER A 162 -0.88 -14.15 11.03
N VAL A 163 -0.98 -12.83 10.86
CA VAL A 163 -0.90 -12.17 9.56
C VAL A 163 0.54 -11.72 9.34
N THR A 164 1.19 -12.16 8.27
CA THR A 164 2.62 -11.89 8.04
C THR A 164 2.91 -11.39 6.63
N PHE A 165 3.88 -10.49 6.56
CA PHE A 165 4.44 -9.96 5.33
C PHE A 165 5.92 -9.62 5.55
N THR A 166 6.78 -10.05 4.62
CA THR A 166 8.19 -9.68 4.65
C THR A 166 8.41 -8.53 3.66
N PRO A 167 8.73 -7.31 4.10
CA PRO A 167 8.99 -6.21 3.18
C PRO A 167 10.30 -6.43 2.41
N SER A 168 10.34 -6.00 1.15
CA SER A 168 11.60 -5.92 0.42
C SER A 168 12.39 -4.68 0.83
N ALA A 169 13.69 -4.82 1.05
CA ALA A 169 14.59 -3.68 1.34
C ALA A 169 14.83 -2.79 0.11
N GLY A 170 14.42 -3.24 -1.08
CA GLY A 170 14.50 -2.49 -2.32
C GLY A 170 13.94 -3.28 -3.48
N TYR A 171 13.64 -2.58 -4.57
CA TYR A 171 13.11 -3.20 -5.78
C TYR A 171 13.97 -2.88 -7.00
N THR A 172 14.10 -3.88 -7.87
CA THR A 172 14.63 -3.72 -9.23
C THR A 172 13.53 -3.90 -10.27
N ALA A 173 13.79 -3.51 -11.50
CA ALA A 173 12.82 -3.64 -12.59
C ALA A 173 12.40 -5.11 -12.75
N GLY A 174 11.08 -5.36 -12.78
CA GLY A 174 10.53 -6.70 -12.92
C GLY A 174 10.51 -7.57 -11.65
N THR A 175 11.09 -7.12 -10.52
CA THR A 175 10.98 -7.86 -9.25
C THR A 175 9.53 -7.80 -8.74
N PRO A 176 8.82 -8.92 -8.57
CA PRO A 176 7.48 -8.94 -7.99
C PRO A 176 7.51 -8.60 -6.49
N GLY A 177 6.37 -8.15 -5.95
CA GLY A 177 6.21 -7.97 -4.50
C GLY A 177 6.05 -9.30 -3.77
N ASN A 178 6.36 -9.30 -2.47
CA ASN A 178 6.20 -10.50 -1.64
C ASN A 178 4.73 -10.83 -1.36
N THR A 179 4.46 -12.08 -1.04
CA THR A 179 3.11 -12.56 -0.72
C THR A 179 2.76 -12.30 0.74
N ILE A 180 1.47 -12.08 1.00
CA ILE A 180 0.87 -11.97 2.32
C ILE A 180 0.41 -13.35 2.78
N TYR A 181 0.64 -13.69 4.04
CA TYR A 181 0.24 -14.98 4.61
C TYR A 181 -0.63 -14.79 5.87
N ILE A 182 -1.61 -15.68 6.03
CA ILE A 182 -2.43 -15.84 7.24
C ILE A 182 -2.33 -17.32 7.63
N ASP A 183 -1.77 -17.61 8.82
CA ASP A 183 -1.57 -18.97 9.35
C ASP A 183 -2.72 -19.43 10.24
#